data_AF-X1FDU9-F1
#
_entry.id   AF-X1FDU9-F1
#
_cell.length_a   1.000
_cell.length_b   1.000
_cell.length_c   1.000
_cell.angle_alpha   90.00
_cell.angle_beta   90.00
_cell.angle_gamma   90.00
#
_symmetry.space_group_name_H-M   'P 1'
#
loop_
_entity.id
_entity.type
_entity.pdbx_description
1 polymer ?
#
loop_
_entity_poly.entity_id
_entity_poly.type
_entity_poly.pdbx_seq_one_letter_code
_entity_poly.pdbx_strand_id
1 'polypeptide(L)' 'MNYYICPECGQKYCGWADNKICQKCEKVLKRITREEFYSKEKGVVTEEVKK' A
#
# COMPACT_ATOMS: atom_id res chain seq x y z
N MET A 1 -11.80 8.91 3.62
CA MET A 1 -11.05 8.03 2.68
C MET A 1 -10.05 7.25 3.51
N ASN A 2 -10.20 5.92 3.59
CA ASN A 2 -9.31 5.08 4.39
C ASN A 2 -8.18 4.52 3.53
N TYR A 3 -7.01 4.38 4.14
CA TYR A 3 -5.81 3.85 3.51
C TYR A 3 -5.38 2.59 4.24
N TYR A 4 -4.89 1.62 3.48
CA TYR A 4 -4.48 0.33 3.99
C TYR A 4 -3.19 -0.13 3.32
N ILE A 5 -2.43 -0.99 4.01
CA ILE A 5 -1.26 -1.65 3.49
C ILE A 5 -1.30 -3.14 3.84
N CYS A 6 -0.90 -3.99 2.91
CA CYS A 6 -0.66 -5.39 3.23
C CYS A 6 0.70 -5.52 3.93
N PRO A 7 0.77 -6.06 5.16
CA PRO A 7 2.05 -6.23 5.86
C PRO A 7 2.95 -7.29 5.22
N GLU A 8 2.41 -8.17 4.38
CA GLU A 8 3.18 -9.26 3.77
C GLU A 8 3.79 -8.86 2.42
N CYS A 9 2.98 -8.27 1.53
CA CYS A 9 3.46 -7.88 0.20
C CYS A 9 3.73 -6.37 0.04
N GLY A 10 3.44 -5.55 1.06
CA GLY A 10 3.62 -4.10 1.02
C GLY A 10 2.63 -3.35 0.10
N GLN A 11 1.67 -4.06 -0.50
CA GLN A 11 0.72 -3.44 -1.43
C GLN A 11 -0.22 -2.48 -0.70
N LYS A 12 -0.29 -1.24 -1.21
CA LYS A 12 -1.11 -0.18 -0.64
C LYS A 12 -2.49 -0.15 -1.31
N TYR A 13 -3.54 -0.02 -0.53
CA TYR A 13 -4.94 0.05 -0.98
C TYR A 13 -5.59 1.34 -0.48
N CYS A 14 -6.40 1.97 -1.34
CA CYS A 14 -7.15 3.18 -1.01
C CYS A 14 -8.62 2.94 -1.32
N GLY A 15 -9.50 3.08 -0.32
CA GLY A 15 -10.93 2.87 -0.53
C GLY A 15 -11.75 2.66 0.74
N TRP A 16 -13.04 2.40 0.53
CA TRP A 16 -14.04 2.10 1.56
C TRP A 16 -14.39 0.61 1.56
N ALA A 17 -13.44 -0.27 1.23
CA ALA A 17 -13.71 -1.69 1.19
C ALA A 17 -13.98 -2.22 2.61
N ASP A 18 -15.18 -2.76 2.82
CA ASP A 18 -15.58 -3.49 4.04
C ASP A 18 -14.66 -4.71 4.25
N ASN A 19 -14.28 -5.36 3.15
CA ASN A 19 -13.32 -6.45 3.12
C ASN A 19 -11.89 -5.92 3.02
N LYS A 20 -11.28 -5.70 4.18
CA LYS A 20 -9.87 -5.33 4.36
C LYS A 20 -8.97 -6.54 4.15
N ILE A 21 -9.09 -7.25 3.02
CA ILE A 21 -8.30 -8.46 2.74
C ILE A 21 -7.45 -8.21 1.49
N CYS A 22 -6.16 -8.53 1.58
CA CYS A 22 -5.26 -8.51 0.44
C CYS A 22 -5.65 -9.62 -0.53
N GLN A 23 -5.97 -9.29 -1.78
CA GLN A 23 -6.32 -10.31 -2.79
C GLN A 23 -5.16 -11.25 -3.16
N LYS A 24 -3.91 -10.86 -2.87
CA LYS A 24 -2.72 -11.68 -3.13
C LYS A 24 -2.37 -12.61 -1.97
N CYS A 25 -2.40 -12.08 -0.76
CA CYS A 25 -1.94 -12.80 0.42
C CYS A 25 -3.10 -13.42 1.21
N GLU A 26 -4.34 -13.04 0.91
CA GLU A 26 -5.55 -13.39 1.66
C GLU A 26 -5.46 -12.99 3.15
N LYS A 27 -4.56 -12.05 3.46
CA LYS A 27 -4.33 -11.50 4.80
C LYS A 27 -5.10 -10.21 5.02
N VAL A 28 -5.44 -9.95 6.29
CA VAL A 28 -6.07 -8.70 6.70
C VAL A 28 -5.11 -7.53 6.49
N LEU A 29 -5.58 -6.51 5.79
CA LEU A 29 -4.86 -5.27 5.52
C LEU A 29 -4.79 -4.43 6.79
N LYS A 30 -3.60 -3.87 7.06
CA LYS A 30 -3.37 -2.95 8.16
C LYS A 30 -3.80 -1.56 7.73
N ARG A 31 -4.65 -0.89 8.54
CA ARG A 31 -5.03 0.50 8.30
C ARG A 31 -3.82 1.40 8.53
N ILE A 32 -3.58 2.31 7.60
CA ILE A 32 -2.54 3.33 7.68
C ILE A 32 -3.16 4.71 7.49
N THR A 33 -2.40 5.75 7.82
CA THR A 33 -2.82 7.13 7.58
C THR A 33 -2.60 7.49 6.11
N ARG A 34 -3.21 8.61 5.70
CA ARG A 34 -2.97 9.21 4.39
C ARG A 34 -1.48 9.52 4.21
N GLU A 35 -0.86 10.08 5.24
CA GLU A 35 0.55 10.43 5.24
C GLU A 35 1.39 9.18 4.95
N GLU A 36 1.21 8.08 5.67
CA GLU A 36 1.92 6.81 5.43
C GLU A 36 1.70 6.23 4.01
N PHE A 37 0.49 6.40 3.46
CA PHE A 37 0.19 5.92 2.10
C PHE A 37 0.98 6.71 1.05
N TYR A 38 1.00 8.03 1.17
CA TYR A 38 1.73 8.93 0.27
C TYR A 38 3.19 9.15 0.68
N SER A 39 3.58 8.67 1.85
CA SER A 39 4.95 8.67 2.32
C SER A 39 5.71 7.71 1.42
N LYS A 40 6.30 8.29 0.37
CA LYS A 40 7.49 7.76 -0.25
C LYS A 40 8.56 7.93 0.81
N GLU A 41 8.79 6.91 1.62
CA GLU A 41 10.15 6.75 2.13
C GLU A 41 11.07 6.84 0.91
N LYS A 42 12.02 7.78 0.95
CA LYS A 42 13.06 7.98 -0.07
C LYS A 42 13.99 6.74 -0.08
N GLY A 43 13.47 5.60 -0.50
CA GLY A 43 14.17 4.32 -0.50
C GLY A 43 13.87 3.58 -1.79
N VAL A 44 14.73 3.81 -2.80
CA VAL A 44 14.95 2.94 -3.96
C VAL A 44 13.77 2.81 -4.94
N VAL A 45 13.67 3.75 -5.89
CA VAL A 45 13.40 3.41 -7.29
C VAL A 45 14.41 4.16 -8.14
N THR A 46 15.64 3.66 -8.15
CA THR A 46 16.53 3.80 -9.29
C THR A 46 15.99 2.88 -10.38
N GLU A 47 15.04 3.36 -11.17
CA GLU A 47 14.85 2.79 -12.52
C GLU A 47 14.72 3.96 -13.48
N GLU A 48 15.90 4.28 -14.02
CA GLU A 48 16.08 4.90 -15.31
C GLU A 48 15.27 4.11 -16.35
N VAL A 49 14.13 4.62 -16.80
CA VAL A 49 13.62 4.27 -18.13
C VAL A 49 13.54 5.55 -18.94
N LYS A 50 14.73 5.91 -19.41
CA LYS A 50 15.00 6.83 -20.50
C LYS A 50 14.76 6.05 -21.80
N LYS A 51 13.66 6.30 -22.51
CA LYS A 51 13.65 6.48 -23.97
C LYS A 51 12.29 6.92 -24.49
#